data_AF-A0A3D8I5L9-F1
#
_entry.id   AF-A0A3D8I5L9-F1
#
_cell.length_a   1.000
_cell.length_b   1.000
_cell.length_c   1.000
_cell.angle_alpha   90.00
_cell.angle_beta   90.00
_cell.angle_gamma   90.00
#
_symmetry.space_group_name_H-M   'P 1'
#
loop_
_entity.id
_entity.type
_entity.pdbx_description
1 polymer ?
#
loop_
_entity_poly.entity_id
_entity_poly.type
_entity_poly.pdbx_seq_one_letter_code
_entity_poly.pdbx_strand_id
1 'polypeptide(L)'
;MLYSKKPAFSAFELLCVVMIVAILASIGVRYLGYVSHKQCLLHLKAQLSHAQNALSAYYTDSFIREEKIDSAYAYSLLSNITRTNRAQCGFVLEPHRLTATIGTQSLSFSIEPSTFLVNPKIFCPLALPLCKDFTDRILDK
;
A
#
# COMPACT_ATOMS: atom_id res chain seq x y z
N MET A 1 -32.84 -11.95 -54.65
CA MET A 1 -32.25 -11.47 -53.38
C MET A 1 -32.83 -12.30 -52.24
N LEU A 2 -32.07 -13.27 -51.71
CA LEU A 2 -32.51 -14.08 -50.56
C LEU A 2 -32.33 -13.24 -49.28
N TYR A 3 -33.44 -12.82 -48.69
CA TYR A 3 -33.45 -12.12 -47.42
C TYR A 3 -33.30 -13.16 -46.30
N SER A 4 -32.08 -13.31 -45.78
CA SER A 4 -31.78 -14.19 -44.65
C SER A 4 -32.38 -13.57 -43.38
N LYS A 5 -33.52 -14.09 -42.93
CA LYS A 5 -34.07 -13.78 -41.59
C LYS A 5 -33.16 -14.41 -40.55
N LYS A 6 -32.15 -13.68 -40.09
CA LYS A 6 -31.47 -14.02 -38.84
C LYS A 6 -32.53 -13.98 -37.73
N PRO A 7 -32.64 -14.99 -36.85
CA PRO A 7 -33.53 -14.89 -35.71
C PRO A 7 -33.09 -13.68 -34.90
N ALA A 8 -33.92 -12.65 -34.85
CA ALA A 8 -33.71 -11.53 -33.96
C ALA A 8 -33.80 -12.08 -32.53
N PHE A 9 -32.76 -11.86 -31.73
CA PHE A 9 -32.77 -12.18 -30.30
C PHE A 9 -34.08 -11.68 -29.68
N SER A 10 -34.76 -12.55 -28.93
CA SER A 10 -35.99 -12.16 -28.24
C SER A 10 -35.67 -11.04 -27.25
N ALA A 11 -36.49 -9.98 -27.21
CA ALA A 11 -36.30 -8.89 -26.26
C ALA A 11 -36.24 -9.40 -24.80
N PHE A 12 -36.90 -10.52 -24.51
CA PHE A 12 -36.82 -11.20 -23.22
C PHE A 12 -35.44 -11.80 -22.94
N GLU A 13 -34.79 -12.40 -23.94
CA GLU A 13 -33.45 -12.97 -23.81
C GLU A 13 -32.41 -11.87 -23.56
N LEU A 14 -32.54 -10.74 -24.25
CA LEU A 14 -31.72 -9.55 -24.00
C LEU A 14 -31.89 -9.05 -22.55
N LEU A 15 -33.13 -8.98 -22.05
CA LEU A 15 -33.43 -8.51 -20.70
C LEU A 15 -32.81 -9.44 -19.64
N CYS A 16 -32.90 -10.75 -19.83
CA CYS A 16 -32.25 -11.73 -18.98
C CYS A 16 -30.72 -11.56 -18.96
N VAL A 17 -30.08 -11.36 -20.12
CA VAL A 17 -28.63 -11.15 -20.21
C VAL A 17 -28.21 -9.87 -19.48
N VAL A 18 -28.93 -8.75 -19.69
CA VAL A 18 -28.64 -7.49 -19.00
C VAL A 18 -28.77 -7.64 -17.49
N MET A 19 -29.79 -8.37 -17.01
CA MET A 19 -29.98 -8.59 -15.58
C MET A 19 -28.85 -9.44 -14.97
N ILE A 20 -28.43 -10.51 -15.65
CA ILE A 20 -27.31 -11.35 -15.21
C ILE A 20 -26.00 -10.54 -15.17
N VAL A 21 -25.72 -9.76 -16.22
CA VAL A 21 -24.53 -8.90 -16.29
C VAL A 21 -24.54 -7.86 -15.17
N ALA A 22 -25.69 -7.24 -14.87
CA ALA A 22 -25.80 -6.27 -13.79
C ALA A 22 -25.49 -6.89 -12.41
N ILE A 23 -25.98 -8.09 -12.13
CA ILE A 23 -25.71 -8.80 -10.87
C ILE A 23 -24.21 -9.15 -10.77
N LEU A 24 -23.64 -9.72 -11.84
CA LEU A 24 -22.22 -10.10 -11.88
C LEU A 24 -21.30 -8.88 -11.73
N ALA A 25 -21.63 -7.77 -12.41
CA ALA A 25 -20.87 -6.51 -12.29
C ALA A 25 -20.92 -5.95 -10.86
N SER A 26 -22.09 -6.00 -10.21
CA SER A 26 -22.28 -5.51 -8.83
C SER A 26 -21.38 -6.25 -7.84
N ILE A 27 -21.27 -7.58 -7.98
CA ILE A 27 -20.40 -8.42 -7.13
C ILE A 27 -18.93 -8.21 -7.50
N GLY A 28 -18.62 -8.18 -8.80
CA GLY A 28 -17.27 -8.01 -9.32
C GLY A 28 -16.60 -6.72 -8.87
N VAL A 29 -17.31 -5.59 -8.90
CA VAL A 29 -16.78 -4.28 -8.47
C VAL A 29 -16.37 -4.30 -6.98
N ARG A 30 -17.18 -4.90 -6.12
CA ARG A 30 -16.87 -5.02 -4.68
C ARG A 30 -15.64 -5.89 -4.44
N TYR A 31 -15.54 -7.01 -5.16
CA TYR A 31 -14.39 -7.90 -5.04
C TYR A 31 -13.09 -7.24 -5.54
N LEU A 32 -13.14 -6.54 -6.67
CA LEU A 32 -11.99 -5.81 -7.22
C LEU A 32 -11.47 -4.73 -6.27
N GLY A 33 -12.37 -4.01 -5.59
CA GLY A 33 -11.98 -3.02 -4.57
C GLY A 33 -11.27 -3.62 -3.35
N TYR A 34 -11.67 -4.82 -2.93
CA TYR A 34 -10.99 -5.53 -1.84
C TYR A 34 -9.59 -6.01 -2.25
N VAL A 35 -9.46 -6.55 -3.46
CA VAL A 35 -8.17 -7.01 -3.98
C VAL A 35 -7.20 -5.85 -4.15
N SER A 36 -7.66 -4.70 -4.67
CA SER A 36 -6.80 -3.52 -4.83
C SER A 36 -6.33 -2.97 -3.49
N HIS A 37 -7.17 -2.99 -2.45
CA HIS A 37 -6.79 -2.62 -1.08
C HIS A 37 -5.68 -3.51 -0.54
N LYS A 38 -5.82 -4.85 -0.66
CA LYS A 38 -4.79 -5.80 -0.21
C LYS A 38 -3.48 -5.66 -0.99
N GLN A 39 -3.57 -5.49 -2.32
CA GLN A 39 -2.39 -5.26 -3.15
C GLN A 39 -1.66 -3.98 -2.74
N CYS A 40 -2.40 -2.91 -2.47
CA CYS A 40 -1.82 -1.67 -1.97
C CYS A 40 -1.10 -1.88 -0.63
N LEU A 41 -1.77 -2.52 0.33
CA LEU A 41 -1.19 -2.79 1.65
C LEU A 41 0.12 -3.60 1.55
N LEU A 42 0.12 -4.68 0.77
CA LEU A 42 1.31 -5.51 0.55
C LEU A 42 2.44 -4.72 -0.12
N HIS A 43 2.10 -3.90 -1.11
CA HIS A 43 3.06 -3.05 -1.80
C HIS A 43 3.71 -2.04 -0.85
N LEU A 44 2.92 -1.31 -0.07
CA LEU A 44 3.43 -0.34 0.89
C LEU A 44 4.25 -1.01 1.99
N LYS A 45 3.83 -2.18 2.45
CA LYS A 45 4.59 -2.99 3.41
C LYS A 45 5.96 -3.39 2.87
N ALA A 46 6.03 -3.89 1.65
CA ALA A 46 7.28 -4.26 1.01
C ALA A 46 8.22 -3.05 0.89
N GLN A 47 7.68 -1.88 0.50
CA GLN A 47 8.46 -0.65 0.41
C GLN A 47 9.01 -0.18 1.76
N LEU A 48 8.19 -0.21 2.80
CA LEU A 48 8.62 0.18 4.14
C LEU A 48 9.71 -0.78 4.65
N SER A 49 9.53 -2.09 4.44
CA SER A 49 10.53 -3.11 4.79
C SER A 49 11.86 -2.88 4.04
N HIS A 50 11.80 -2.63 2.73
CA HIS A 50 12.99 -2.32 1.94
C HIS A 50 13.70 -1.05 2.42
N ALA A 51 12.96 0.02 2.74
CA ALA A 51 13.54 1.25 3.26
C ALA A 51 14.16 1.07 4.65
N GLN A 52 13.49 0.34 5.55
CA GLN A 52 14.03 0.02 6.87
C GLN A 52 15.29 -0.84 6.79
N ASN A 53 15.32 -1.80 5.87
CA ASN A 53 16.51 -2.63 5.63
C ASN A 53 17.66 -1.80 5.06
N ALA A 54 17.38 -0.91 4.09
CA ALA A 54 18.39 -0.03 3.52
C ALA A 54 18.94 0.97 4.54
N LEU A 55 18.08 1.54 5.39
CA LEU A 55 18.50 2.36 6.53
C LEU A 55 19.38 1.54 7.48
N SER A 56 18.90 0.38 7.93
CA SER A 56 19.65 -0.46 8.86
C SER A 56 21.01 -0.88 8.31
N ALA A 57 21.10 -1.19 7.02
CA ALA A 57 22.36 -1.47 6.33
C ALA A 57 23.29 -0.24 6.33
N TYR A 58 22.77 0.95 6.01
CA TYR A 58 23.52 2.20 6.04
C TYR A 58 24.10 2.49 7.44
N TYR A 59 23.27 2.45 8.49
CA TYR A 59 23.73 2.67 9.87
C TYR A 59 24.77 1.64 10.31
N THR A 60 24.62 0.38 9.89
CA THR A 60 25.57 -0.69 10.22
C THR A 60 26.91 -0.47 9.52
N ASP A 61 26.89 -0.11 8.23
CA ASP A 61 28.11 0.17 7.46
C ASP A 61 28.84 1.40 8.00
N SER A 62 28.14 2.51 8.27
CA SER A 62 28.74 3.70 8.88
C SER A 62 29.34 3.42 10.27
N PHE A 63 28.69 2.56 11.07
CA PHE A 63 29.22 2.12 12.36
C PHE A 63 30.51 1.31 12.21
N ILE A 64 30.56 0.36 11.27
CA ILE A 64 31.75 -0.47 11.03
C ILE A 64 32.93 0.36 10.51
N ARG A 65 32.66 1.39 9.69
CA ARG A 65 33.67 2.26 9.09
C ARG A 65 34.11 3.42 9.98
N GLU A 66 33.49 3.59 11.15
CA GLU A 66 33.66 4.77 12.02
C GLU A 66 33.39 6.10 11.28
N GLU A 67 32.51 6.08 10.28
CA GLU A 67 32.14 7.27 9.51
C GLU A 67 31.03 8.07 10.23
N LYS A 68 31.05 9.39 10.04
CA LYS A 68 29.97 10.25 10.56
C LYS A 68 28.69 9.99 9.78
N ILE A 69 27.59 9.85 10.52
CA ILE A 69 26.26 9.64 9.94
C ILE A 69 25.77 10.91 9.26
N ASP A 70 25.42 10.80 7.98
CA ASP A 70 24.76 11.84 7.23
C ASP A 70 23.23 11.68 7.34
N SER A 71 22.64 12.49 8.22
CA SER A 71 21.19 12.55 8.41
C SER A 71 20.41 12.91 7.12
N ALA A 72 21.01 13.69 6.20
CA ALA A 72 20.36 14.05 4.94
C ALA A 72 20.29 12.84 4.01
N TYR A 73 21.34 12.02 3.97
CA TYR A 73 21.34 10.77 3.23
C TYR A 73 20.34 9.76 3.81
N ALA A 74 20.29 9.59 5.13
CA ALA A 74 19.29 8.75 5.79
C ALA A 74 17.85 9.21 5.49
N TYR A 75 17.59 10.51 5.53
CA TYR A 75 16.29 11.05 5.10
C TYR A 75 16.01 10.78 3.62
N SER A 76 17.02 10.84 2.76
CA SER A 76 16.86 10.54 1.33
C SER A 76 16.49 9.07 1.07
N LEU A 77 17.08 8.14 1.83
CA LEU A 77 16.74 6.72 1.82
C LEU A 77 15.27 6.49 2.17
N LEU A 78 14.78 7.14 3.21
CA LEU A 78 13.38 7.03 3.62
C LEU A 78 12.43 7.72 2.63
N SER A 79 12.77 8.92 2.14
CA SER A 79 11.92 9.66 1.20
C SER A 79 11.77 8.99 -0.16
N ASN A 80 12.67 8.06 -0.53
CA ASN A 80 12.51 7.28 -1.76
C ASN A 80 11.19 6.47 -1.81
N ILE A 81 10.62 6.10 -0.65
CA ILE A 81 9.33 5.38 -0.62
C ILE A 81 8.16 6.25 -1.12
N THR A 82 8.29 7.58 -1.11
CA THR A 82 7.22 8.48 -1.58
C THR A 82 7.24 8.67 -3.10
N ARG A 83 8.30 8.23 -3.81
CA ARG A 83 8.43 8.41 -5.27
C ARG A 83 7.49 7.55 -6.10
N THR A 84 6.99 6.47 -5.51
CA THR A 84 6.19 5.44 -6.20
C THR A 84 4.72 5.49 -5.79
N ASN A 85 4.27 6.65 -5.31
CA ASN A 85 2.89 6.88 -4.89
C ASN A 85 1.93 6.79 -6.08
N ARG A 86 0.83 6.07 -5.85
CA ARG A 86 -0.34 6.05 -6.73
C ARG A 86 -1.49 6.81 -6.06
N ALA A 87 -2.49 7.19 -6.85
CA ALA A 87 -3.73 7.73 -6.30
C ALA A 87 -4.31 6.73 -5.28
N GLN A 88 -4.51 7.18 -4.03
CA GLN A 88 -5.02 6.37 -2.92
C GLN A 88 -4.14 5.17 -2.51
N CYS A 89 -2.86 5.13 -2.90
CA CYS A 89 -1.92 4.11 -2.43
C CYS A 89 -0.50 4.66 -2.39
N GLY A 90 -0.03 5.08 -1.22
CA GLY A 90 1.27 5.73 -1.13
C GLY A 90 1.68 6.15 0.26
N PHE A 91 2.87 6.74 0.35
CA PHE A 91 3.44 7.30 1.56
C PHE A 91 3.59 8.81 1.47
N VAL A 92 3.33 9.49 2.58
CA VAL A 92 3.63 10.90 2.79
C VAL A 92 4.60 11.00 3.95
N LEU A 93 5.79 11.53 3.69
CA LEU A 93 6.83 11.72 4.70
C LEU A 93 6.78 13.15 5.25
N GLU A 94 6.67 13.26 6.56
CA GLU A 94 6.79 14.48 7.34
C GLU A 94 7.98 14.35 8.29
N PRO A 95 8.50 15.45 8.89
CA PRO A 95 9.73 15.42 9.68
C PRO A 95 9.76 14.39 10.83
N HIS A 96 8.62 14.12 11.47
CA HIS A 96 8.51 13.20 12.62
C HIS A 96 7.55 12.03 12.37
N ARG A 97 6.96 11.96 11.18
CA ARG A 97 5.81 11.09 10.92
C ARG A 97 5.85 10.59 9.49
N LEU A 98 5.54 9.33 9.31
CA LEU A 98 5.30 8.74 8.00
C LEU A 98 3.82 8.36 7.93
N THR A 99 3.08 8.82 6.92
CA THR A 99 1.67 8.46 6.76
C THR A 99 1.50 7.60 5.52
N ALA A 100 0.96 6.40 5.69
CA ALA A 100 0.51 5.56 4.59
C ALA A 100 -0.95 5.84 4.27
N THR A 101 -1.28 5.93 2.98
CA THR A 101 -2.66 6.05 2.48
C THR A 101 -3.00 4.78 1.72
N ILE A 102 -4.08 4.09 2.10
CA ILE A 102 -4.60 2.87 1.47
C ILE A 102 -6.09 3.05 1.20
N GLY A 103 -6.47 3.28 -0.06
CA GLY A 103 -7.83 3.60 -0.44
C GLY A 103 -8.32 4.87 0.25
N THR A 104 -9.33 4.71 1.11
CA THR A 104 -9.92 5.77 1.93
C THR A 104 -9.35 5.84 3.35
N GLN A 105 -8.47 4.90 3.71
CA GLN A 105 -7.90 4.79 5.04
C GLN A 105 -6.47 5.32 5.05
N SER A 106 -6.06 5.84 6.20
CA SER A 106 -4.69 6.29 6.42
C SER A 106 -4.15 5.75 7.74
N LEU A 107 -2.84 5.51 7.77
CA LEU A 107 -2.12 5.04 8.93
C LEU A 107 -0.88 5.90 9.14
N SER A 108 -0.80 6.52 10.31
CA SER A 108 0.37 7.29 10.70
C SER A 108 1.33 6.42 11.52
N PHE A 109 2.59 6.43 11.11
CA PHE A 109 3.73 5.87 11.80
C PHE A 109 4.52 6.99 12.47
N SER A 110 4.97 6.75 13.69
CA SER A 110 5.89 7.62 14.41
C SER A 110 7.32 7.20 14.09
N ILE A 111 8.20 8.17 13.86
CA ILE A 111 9.62 7.97 13.57
C ILE A 111 10.44 8.45 14.76
N GLU A 112 11.17 7.55 15.42
CA GLU A 112 11.96 7.89 16.59
C GLU A 112 13.38 7.26 16.55
N PRO A 113 14.46 8.05 16.63
CA PRO A 113 14.48 9.51 16.67
C PRO A 113 14.34 10.14 15.29
N SER A 114 13.64 11.27 15.21
CA SER A 114 13.44 12.03 13.97
C SER A 114 14.68 12.80 13.49
N THR A 115 15.75 12.81 14.28
CA THR A 115 17.02 13.44 13.91
C THR A 115 17.84 12.59 12.96
N PHE A 116 17.49 11.30 12.79
CA PHE A 116 18.23 10.34 11.97
C PHE A 116 19.73 10.21 12.36
N LEU A 117 20.12 10.66 13.55
CA LEU A 117 21.47 10.50 14.08
C LEU A 117 21.79 9.05 14.45
N VAL A 118 20.76 8.26 14.71
CA VAL A 118 20.81 6.82 14.93
C VAL A 118 19.65 6.18 14.16
N ASN A 119 19.74 4.87 13.93
CA ASN A 119 18.73 4.14 13.16
C ASN A 119 17.32 4.37 13.73
N PRO A 120 16.42 5.03 12.98
CA PRO A 120 15.11 5.37 13.50
C PRO A 120 14.19 4.15 13.52
N LYS A 121 13.48 3.99 14.63
CA LYS A 121 12.36 3.06 14.73
C LYS A 121 11.12 3.71 14.12
N ILE A 122 10.52 3.02 13.17
CA ILE A 122 9.25 3.42 12.57
C ILE A 122 8.18 2.48 13.10
N PHE A 123 7.23 3.01 13.88
CA PHE A 123 6.21 2.20 14.56
C PHE A 123 4.83 2.84 14.46
N CYS A 124 3.80 2.00 14.53
CA CYS A 124 2.41 2.45 14.59
C CYS A 124 1.69 1.87 15.82
N PRO A 125 0.60 2.50 16.29
CA PRO A 125 -0.19 1.97 17.40
C PRO A 125 -0.90 0.66 17.00
N LEU A 126 -0.58 -0.45 17.65
CA LEU A 126 -1.24 -1.76 17.43
C LEU A 126 -2.74 -1.75 17.77
N ALA A 127 -3.24 -0.71 18.45
CA ALA A 127 -4.67 -0.50 18.65
C ALA A 127 -5.42 -0.26 17.32
N LEU A 128 -4.74 0.24 16.29
CA LEU A 128 -5.33 0.48 14.97
C LEU A 128 -5.35 -0.81 14.14
N PRO A 129 -6.50 -1.19 13.56
CA PRO A 129 -6.60 -2.42 12.77
C PRO A 129 -5.65 -2.41 11.56
N LEU A 130 -5.50 -1.27 10.88
CA LEU A 130 -4.57 -1.13 9.76
C LEU A 130 -3.11 -1.36 10.15
N CYS A 131 -2.74 -0.98 11.39
CA CYS A 131 -1.39 -1.22 11.90
C CYS A 131 -1.15 -2.72 12.11
N LYS A 132 -2.14 -3.46 12.62
CA LYS A 132 -2.04 -4.92 12.76
C LYS A 132 -1.80 -5.59 11.41
N ASP A 133 -2.56 -5.20 10.40
CA ASP A 133 -2.41 -5.71 9.03
C ASP A 133 -1.03 -5.36 8.44
N PHE A 134 -0.47 -4.19 8.79
CA PHE A 134 0.88 -3.80 8.38
C PHE A 134 1.98 -4.63 9.03
N THR A 135 1.84 -4.98 10.30
CA THR A 135 2.97 -5.50 11.09
C THR A 135 3.18 -7.02 10.94
N ASP A 136 2.24 -7.78 10.33
CA ASP A 136 2.21 -9.28 10.33
C ASP A 136 2.64 -9.90 11.66
N ARG A 137 2.50 -9.19 12.79
CA ARG A 137 2.64 -9.79 14.10
C ARG A 137 1.35 -10.57 14.31
N ILE A 138 1.34 -11.78 13.75
CA ILE A 138 0.82 -12.94 14.43
C ILE A 138 1.52 -12.91 15.80
N LEU A 139 0.92 -12.22 16.76
CA LEU A 139 1.09 -12.58 18.15
C LEU A 139 0.41 -13.94 18.24
N ASP A 140 1.17 -14.97 17.88
CA ASP A 140 0.85 -16.34 18.21
C ASP A 140 0.58 -16.33 19.71
N LYS A 141 -0.66 -16.66 20.05
CA LYS A 141 -1.12 -16.81 21.42
C LYS A 141 -1.03 -18.27 21.80
#